data_AF-A0A154BSX5-F1
#
_entry.id   AF-A0A154BSX5-F1
#
_cell.length_a   1.000
_cell.length_b   1.000
_cell.length_c   1.000
_cell.angle_alpha   90.00
_cell.angle_beta   90.00
_cell.angle_gamma   90.00
#
_symmetry.space_group_name_H-M   'P 1'
#
loop_
_entity.id
_entity.type
_entity.pdbx_description
1 polymer ?
#
loop_
_entity_poly.entity_id
_entity_poly.type
_entity_poly.pdbx_seq_one_letter_code
_entity_poly.pdbx_strand_id
1 'polypeptide(L)'
;MHLKNYMEDLVWEKLDEVMATQPDMCNCEQCRYDVASLALNYLPSRYVVTATGETYTRVKSLEMQFVIDIISAISRAMIIVQAKPRHPAEK
;
A
#
# COMPACT_ATOMS: atom_id res chain seq x y z
N MET A 1 11.14 -19.18 -7.97
CA MET A 1 9.76 -19.29 -7.44
C MET A 1 9.76 -18.77 -6.02
N HIS A 2 9.07 -17.66 -5.76
CA HIS A 2 9.01 -17.04 -4.43
C HIS A 2 7.54 -16.75 -4.08
N LEU A 3 7.14 -17.03 -2.84
CA LEU A 3 5.80 -16.73 -2.33
C LEU A 3 5.77 -15.28 -1.87
N LYS A 4 4.87 -14.47 -2.42
CA LYS A 4 4.73 -13.04 -2.07
C LYS A 4 3.27 -12.63 -2.01
N ASN A 5 2.92 -11.74 -1.09
CA ASN A 5 1.63 -11.04 -1.10
C ASN A 5 1.66 -9.95 -2.17
N TYR A 6 0.91 -10.15 -3.26
CA TYR A 6 0.91 -9.19 -4.36
C TYR A 6 0.28 -7.83 -3.98
N MET A 7 -0.56 -7.80 -2.94
CA MET A 7 -1.10 -6.53 -2.45
C MET A 7 -0.01 -5.57 -1.98
N GLU A 8 1.16 -6.07 -1.56
CA GLU A 8 2.29 -5.23 -1.18
C GLU A 8 2.73 -4.35 -2.36
N ASP A 9 2.90 -4.93 -3.54
CA ASP A 9 3.35 -4.18 -4.73
C ASP A 9 2.31 -3.15 -5.16
N LEU A 10 1.03 -3.52 -5.17
CA LEU A 10 -0.04 -2.61 -5.56
C LEU A 10 -0.22 -1.45 -4.57
N VAL A 11 -0.09 -1.73 -3.27
CA VAL A 11 -0.14 -0.68 -2.24
C VAL A 11 1.04 0.26 -2.42
N TRP A 12 2.26 -0.24 -2.64
CA TRP A 12 3.43 0.60 -2.86
C TRP A 12 3.31 1.45 -4.13
N GLU A 13 2.80 0.91 -5.23
CA GLU A 13 2.58 1.64 -6.47
C GLU A 13 1.61 2.81 -6.28
N LYS A 14 0.54 2.62 -5.50
CA LYS A 14 -0.46 3.66 -5.23
C LYS A 14 -0.15 4.56 -4.05
N LEU A 15 0.80 4.20 -3.19
CA LEU A 15 1.14 4.96 -2.00
C LEU A 15 1.59 6.38 -2.37
N ASP A 16 2.51 6.50 -3.32
CA ASP A 16 3.05 7.80 -3.75
C ASP A 16 1.98 8.69 -4.36
N GLU A 17 1.15 8.12 -5.25
CA GLU A 17 0.05 8.84 -5.89
C GLU A 17 -0.93 9.41 -4.85
N VAL A 18 -1.32 8.59 -3.87
CA VAL A 18 -2.30 8.99 -2.85
C VAL A 18 -1.68 9.97 -1.85
N MET A 19 -0.45 9.73 -1.39
CA MET A 19 0.23 10.65 -0.46
C MET A 19 0.46 12.03 -1.07
N ALA A 20 0.74 12.11 -2.38
CA ALA A 20 0.89 13.38 -3.09
C ALA A 20 -0.39 14.24 -3.09
N THR A 21 -1.57 13.65 -2.88
CA THR A 21 -2.84 14.40 -2.77
C THR A 21 -3.00 15.14 -1.44
N GLN A 22 -2.15 14.87 -0.44
CA GLN A 22 -2.23 15.43 0.91
C GLN A 22 -0.89 16.05 1.33
N PRO A 23 -0.65 17.33 1.02
CA PRO A 23 0.64 18.02 1.26
C PRO A 23 1.08 18.05 2.74
N ASP A 24 0.11 18.00 3.68
CA ASP A 24 0.40 18.09 5.11
C ASP A 24 0.92 16.77 5.72
N MET A 25 0.79 15.66 4.98
CA MET A 25 1.26 14.34 5.39
C MET A 25 2.78 14.26 5.36
N CYS A 26 3.37 13.69 6.42
CA CYS A 26 4.81 13.42 6.43
C CYS A 26 5.12 12.26 5.48
N ASN A 27 6.13 12.45 4.63
CA ASN A 27 6.57 11.49 3.62
C ASN A 27 7.88 10.76 3.99
N CYS A 28 8.30 10.80 5.26
CA CYS A 28 9.46 10.04 5.71
C CYS A 28 9.23 8.52 5.55
N GLU A 29 10.31 7.75 5.46
CA GLU A 29 10.22 6.30 5.29
C GLU A 29 9.34 5.65 6.35
N GLN A 30 9.50 6.04 7.62
CA GLN A 30 8.75 5.46 8.72
C GLN A 30 7.24 5.67 8.56
N CYS A 31 6.79 6.88 8.19
CA CYS A 31 5.39 7.15 7.89
C CYS A 31 4.88 6.32 6.71
N ARG A 32 5.68 6.19 5.65
CA ARG A 32 5.31 5.39 4.47
C ARG A 32 5.10 3.93 4.84
N TYR A 33 6.01 3.35 5.62
CA TYR A 33 5.88 1.97 6.11
C TYR A 33 4.70 1.80 7.08
N ASP A 34 4.47 2.75 7.99
CA ASP A 34 3.31 2.71 8.89
C ASP A 34 1.99 2.77 8.09
N VAL A 35 1.88 3.65 7.08
CA VAL A 35 0.70 3.73 6.20
C VAL A 35 0.51 2.45 5.41
N ALA A 36 1.56 1.96 4.75
CA ALA A 36 1.50 0.73 3.96
C ALA A 36 1.10 -0.48 4.82
N SER A 37 1.66 -0.61 6.02
CA SER A 37 1.34 -1.72 6.93
C SER A 37 -0.11 -1.69 7.41
N LEU A 38 -0.65 -0.51 7.76
CA LEU A 38 -2.06 -0.36 8.13
C LEU A 38 -2.99 -0.65 6.95
N ALA A 39 -2.66 -0.18 5.75
CA ALA A 39 -3.42 -0.47 4.54
C ALA A 39 -3.43 -1.98 4.24
N LEU A 40 -2.27 -2.65 4.30
CA LEU A 40 -2.14 -4.09 4.05
C LEU A 40 -2.86 -4.94 5.09
N ASN A 41 -2.90 -4.51 6.35
CA ASN A 41 -3.65 -5.20 7.40
C ASN A 41 -5.17 -5.09 7.22
N TYR A 42 -5.64 -4.03 6.54
CA TYR A 42 -7.07 -3.85 6.23
C TYR A 42 -7.49 -4.59 4.96
N LEU A 43 -6.58 -4.73 4.00
CA LEU A 43 -6.84 -5.37 2.71
C LEU A 43 -6.75 -6.91 2.79
N PRO A 44 -7.51 -7.64 1.97
CA PRO A 44 -7.38 -9.09 1.90
C PRO A 44 -6.01 -9.46 1.28
N SER A 45 -5.19 -10.22 2.02
CA SER A 45 -3.90 -10.69 1.51
C SER A 45 -4.06 -11.60 0.29
N ARG A 46 -3.24 -11.42 -0.74
CA ARG A 46 -3.26 -12.22 -1.98
C ARG A 46 -1.87 -12.80 -2.26
N TYR A 47 -1.62 -13.98 -1.71
CA TYR A 47 -0.35 -14.67 -1.91
C TYR A 47 -0.32 -15.41 -3.25
N VAL A 48 0.76 -15.18 -4.01
CA VAL A 48 1.03 -15.86 -5.28
C VAL A 48 2.47 -16.35 -5.31
N VAL A 49 2.71 -17.44 -6.03
CA VAL A 49 4.06 -17.94 -6.29
C VAL A 49 4.54 -17.33 -7.59
N THR A 50 5.53 -16.44 -7.52
CA THR A 50 6.10 -15.79 -8.71
C THR A 50 7.00 -16.78 -9.45
N ALA A 51 6.45 -17.38 -10.51
CA ALA A 51 7.15 -18.37 -11.32
C ALA A 51 7.14 -18.03 -12.82
N THR A 52 6.06 -17.43 -13.33
CA THR A 52 5.79 -17.29 -14.77
C THR A 52 4.94 -16.05 -15.12
N GLY A 53 4.99 -15.61 -16.38
CA GLY A 53 4.20 -14.48 -16.89
C GLY A 53 2.68 -14.67 -16.82
N GLU A 54 2.16 -15.90 -16.93
CA GLU A 54 0.72 -16.18 -16.80
C GLU A 54 0.19 -15.84 -15.39
N THR A 55 1.02 -16.06 -14.37
CA THR A 55 0.70 -15.66 -12.99
C THR A 55 0.56 -14.15 -12.89
N TYR A 56 1.44 -13.40 -13.58
CA TYR A 56 1.42 -11.94 -13.62
C TYR A 56 0.17 -11.40 -14.34
N THR A 57 -0.26 -12.04 -15.43
CA THR A 57 -1.46 -11.62 -16.18
C THR A 57 -2.73 -11.73 -15.33
N ARG A 58 -2.92 -12.85 -14.61
CA ARG A 58 -4.09 -13.03 -13.71
C ARG A 58 -4.08 -12.00 -12.58
N VAL A 59 -2.89 -11.69 -12.11
CA VAL A 59 -2.64 -10.73 -11.05
C VAL A 59 -2.96 -9.29 -11.47
N LYS A 60 -2.60 -8.88 -12.71
CA LYS A 60 -3.05 -7.60 -13.28
C LYS A 60 -4.56 -7.47 -13.42
N SER A 61 -5.27 -8.56 -13.69
CA SER A 61 -6.74 -8.53 -13.69
C SER A 61 -7.32 -8.28 -12.30
N LEU A 62 -6.65 -8.79 -11.25
CA LEU A 62 -7.03 -8.53 -9.86
C LEU A 62 -6.76 -7.07 -9.47
N GLU A 63 -5.65 -6.48 -9.93
CA GLU A 63 -5.31 -5.08 -9.68
C GLU A 63 -6.48 -4.13 -9.99
N MET A 64 -7.06 -4.22 -11.19
CA MET A 64 -8.20 -3.37 -11.59
C MET A 64 -9.41 -3.48 -10.64
N GLN A 65 -9.59 -4.61 -9.97
CA GLN A 65 -10.70 -4.81 -9.03
C GLN A 65 -10.42 -4.16 -7.67
N PHE A 66 -9.15 -4.05 -7.27
CA PHE A 66 -8.77 -3.59 -5.93
C PHE A 66 -8.28 -2.15 -5.88
N VAL A 67 -8.09 -1.45 -7.00
CA VAL A 67 -7.60 -0.06 -7.02
C VAL A 67 -8.39 0.86 -6.07
N ILE A 68 -9.73 0.79 -6.09
CA ILE A 68 -10.58 1.64 -5.23
C ILE A 68 -10.38 1.30 -3.75
N ASP A 69 -10.34 0.01 -3.42
CA ASP A 69 -10.14 -0.46 -2.06
C ASP A 69 -8.76 -0.08 -1.53
N ILE A 70 -7.73 -0.19 -2.37
CA ILE A 70 -6.35 0.20 -2.05
C ILE A 70 -6.27 1.69 -1.75
N ILE A 71 -6.83 2.54 -2.63
CA ILE A 71 -6.85 4.00 -2.42
C ILE A 71 -7.59 4.33 -1.12
N SER A 72 -8.72 3.68 -0.85
CA SER A 72 -9.50 3.88 0.38
C SER A 72 -8.70 3.45 1.62
N ALA A 73 -8.03 2.31 1.57
CA ALA A 73 -7.23 1.77 2.66
C ALA A 73 -6.02 2.68 2.96
N ILE A 74 -5.30 3.13 1.94
CA ILE A 74 -4.18 4.07 2.07
C ILE A 74 -4.67 5.39 2.68
N SER A 75 -5.76 5.96 2.15
CA SER A 75 -6.34 7.21 2.67
C SER A 75 -6.71 7.10 4.15
N ARG A 76 -7.33 5.98 4.55
CA ARG A 76 -7.66 5.72 5.97
C ARG A 76 -6.41 5.58 6.83
N ALA A 77 -5.41 4.86 6.34
CA ALA A 77 -4.15 4.67 7.05
C ALA A 77 -3.40 6.00 7.24
N MET A 78 -3.39 6.88 6.22
CA MET A 78 -2.80 8.21 6.31
C MET A 78 -3.44 9.04 7.44
N ILE A 79 -4.77 9.03 7.57
CA ILE A 79 -5.47 9.74 8.66
C ILE A 79 -4.98 9.25 10.03
N ILE A 80 -4.83 7.93 10.19
CA ILE A 80 -4.38 7.33 11.47
C ILE A 80 -2.92 7.72 11.78
N VAL A 81 -2.02 7.60 10.79
CA VAL A 81 -0.60 7.91 10.97
C VAL A 81 -0.39 9.40 11.18
N GLN A 82 -1.10 10.27 10.46
CA GLN A 82 -1.02 11.72 10.63
C GLN A 82 -1.47 12.15 12.03
N ALA A 83 -2.50 11.51 12.58
CA ALA A 83 -2.99 11.81 13.93
C ALA A 83 -2.00 11.41 15.04
N LYS A 84 -1.20 10.36 14.82
CA LYS A 84 -0.21 9.87 15.79
C LYS A 84 1.05 9.34 15.08
N PRO A 85 1.90 10.23 14.56
CA PRO A 85 3.13 9.82 13.90
C PRO A 85 4.08 9.17 14.89
N ARG A 86 4.78 8.12 14.45
CA ARG A 86 5.81 7.42 15.24
C ARG A 86 7.23 7.89 14.95
N HIS A 87 7.41 8.69 13.91
CA HIS A 87 8.71 9.23 13.55
C HIS A 87 9.16 10.30 14.56
N PRO A 88 10.48 10.48 14.75
CA PRO A 88 11.01 11.60 15.52
C PRO A 88 10.54 12.94 14.91
N ALA A 89 10.55 14.02 15.70
CA ALA A 89 9.91 15.30 15.38
C ALA A 89 10.42 16.03 14.11
N GLU A 90 11.35 15.44 13.35
CA GLU A 90 11.75 15.91 12.04
C GLU A 90 10.81 15.35 10.97
N LYS A 91 10.15 16.26 10.24
CA LYS A 91 9.34 15.95 9.06
C LYS A 91 10.18 16.01 7.79
#